data_AF-A0A0T6ANY0-F1
#
_entry.id   AF-A0A0T6ANY0-F1
#
_cell.length_a   1.000
_cell.length_b   1.000
_cell.length_c   1.000
_cell.angle_alpha   90.00
_cell.angle_beta   90.00
_cell.angle_gamma   90.00
#
_symmetry.space_group_name_H-M   'P 1'
#
loop_
_entity.id
_entity.type
_entity.pdbx_description
1 polymer ?
#
loop_
_entity_poly.entity_id
_entity_poly.type
_entity_poly.pdbx_seq_one_letter_code
_entity_poly.pdbx_strand_id
1 'polypeptide(L)'
;MKPLSRIALTLALLVTFAGIGAPVLAGPEPGDTAAAARAEKQATYCPGVRLVAGGIAIQSGRCYVLFVLRDRRGLFLAFAQPGLRIPPGQLVRLNTPAGAKVKGRIFYLVPIRASGLVVPVDHIVLTAIRVQEVGSRVVITLSPGGTRVTVDFERRP
;
A
#
# COMPACT_ATOMS: atom_id res chain seq x y z
N MET A 1 31.98 -47.20 45.86
CA MET A 1 32.45 -48.32 45.02
C MET A 1 31.26 -48.79 44.18
N LYS A 2 31.29 -48.60 42.86
CA LYS A 2 30.40 -49.30 41.90
C LYS A 2 30.90 -50.75 41.80
N PRO A 3 30.03 -51.74 41.51
CA PRO A 3 29.98 -52.12 40.10
C PRO A 3 28.66 -52.74 39.59
N LEU A 4 28.53 -52.68 38.26
CA LEU A 4 27.85 -53.61 37.33
C LEU A 4 26.31 -53.62 37.33
N SER A 5 25.60 -53.17 36.28
CA SER A 5 25.66 -53.49 34.83
C SER A 5 25.07 -54.85 34.47
N ARG A 6 24.23 -54.82 33.42
CA ARG A 6 23.72 -55.88 32.53
C ARG A 6 22.33 -56.43 32.91
N ILE A 7 21.26 -56.01 32.20
CA ILE A 7 20.71 -56.64 30.96
C ILE A 7 20.19 -58.05 31.31
N ALA A 8 18.91 -58.44 31.16
CA ALA A 8 18.04 -58.27 30.01
C ALA A 8 16.60 -58.73 30.30
N LEU A 9 15.67 -58.10 29.58
CA LEU A 9 14.60 -58.72 28.77
C LEU A 9 13.32 -59.28 29.43
N THR A 10 12.21 -58.92 28.75
CA THR A 10 10.85 -59.50 28.72
C THR A 10 9.86 -58.95 29.75
N LEU A 11 8.60 -58.61 29.45
CA LEU A 11 7.78 -58.48 28.24
C LEU A 11 6.37 -58.12 28.77
N ALA A 12 5.72 -57.05 28.30
CA ALA A 12 4.25 -56.85 28.27
C ALA A 12 3.97 -55.36 28.04
N LEU A 13 3.72 -54.92 26.80
CA LEU A 13 2.40 -54.89 26.17
C LEU A 13 1.34 -54.18 27.03
N LEU A 14 1.14 -52.89 26.76
CA LEU A 14 -0.17 -52.25 26.88
C LEU A 14 -0.25 -51.09 25.89
N VAL A 15 -1.01 -51.36 24.83
CA VAL A 15 -1.50 -50.40 23.85
C VAL A 15 -2.55 -49.54 24.54
N THR A 16 -2.36 -48.22 24.57
CA THR A 16 -3.47 -47.27 24.60
C THR A 16 -3.15 -46.10 23.69
N PHE A 17 -3.77 -46.16 22.52
CA PHE A 17 -4.03 -45.05 21.62
C PHE A 17 -4.74 -43.93 22.37
N ALA A 18 -4.15 -42.73 22.39
CA ALA A 18 -4.91 -41.48 22.49
C ALA A 18 -4.18 -40.50 21.58
N GLY A 19 -4.77 -40.30 20.40
CA GLY A 19 -4.25 -39.45 19.35
C GLY A 19 -3.96 -38.06 19.88
N ILE A 20 -2.67 -37.74 20.01
CA ILE A 20 -2.23 -36.35 20.04
C ILE A 20 -2.19 -35.96 18.58
N GLY A 21 -3.32 -35.41 18.12
CA GLY A 21 -3.37 -34.70 16.85
C GLY A 21 -2.23 -33.72 16.82
N ALA A 22 -1.28 -33.95 15.91
CA ALA A 22 -0.29 -32.95 15.58
C ALA A 22 -1.05 -31.66 15.28
N PRO A 23 -0.63 -30.50 15.82
CA PRO A 23 -1.11 -29.25 15.27
C PRO A 23 -0.61 -29.24 13.82
N VAL A 24 -1.53 -29.52 12.89
CA VAL A 24 -1.41 -29.07 11.51
C VAL A 24 -1.33 -27.56 11.64
N LEU A 25 -0.10 -27.05 11.72
CA LEU A 25 0.22 -25.71 11.30
C LEU A 25 -0.26 -25.65 9.87
N ALA A 26 -1.48 -25.12 9.69
CA ALA A 26 -2.00 -24.73 8.40
C ALA A 26 -0.94 -23.82 7.79
N GLY A 27 -0.14 -24.39 6.88
CA GLY A 27 0.72 -23.61 6.03
C GLY A 27 -0.14 -22.61 5.28
N PRO A 28 0.36 -21.39 5.02
CA PRO A 28 -0.40 -20.40 4.25
C PRO A 28 -0.84 -21.04 2.93
N GLU A 29 -2.14 -20.97 2.64
CA GLU A 29 -2.69 -21.45 1.37
C GLU A 29 -1.92 -20.78 0.22
N PRO A 30 -1.51 -21.54 -0.81
CA PRO A 30 -0.80 -21.01 -1.96
C PRO A 30 -1.78 -20.22 -2.83
N GLY A 31 -1.98 -18.95 -2.49
CA GLY A 31 -2.86 -18.03 -3.23
C GLY A 31 -2.53 -16.56 -2.99
N ASP A 32 -2.18 -16.19 -1.75
CA ASP A 32 -1.83 -14.81 -1.42
C ASP A 32 -0.31 -14.64 -1.35
N THR A 33 0.30 -14.53 -2.53
CA THR A 33 1.63 -13.92 -2.59
C THR A 33 1.49 -12.48 -2.11
N ALA A 34 1.96 -12.21 -0.89
CA ALA A 34 2.03 -10.86 -0.35
C ALA A 34 2.74 -9.96 -1.38
N ALA A 35 1.96 -9.09 -2.00
CA ALA A 35 2.42 -8.22 -3.06
C ALA A 35 3.64 -7.42 -2.61
N ALA A 36 4.69 -7.42 -3.43
CA ALA A 36 5.89 -6.65 -3.14
C ALA A 36 5.54 -5.17 -2.95
N ALA A 37 5.64 -4.69 -1.71
CA ALA A 37 5.37 -3.31 -1.39
C ALA A 37 6.53 -2.43 -1.86
N ARG A 38 6.29 -1.57 -2.85
CA ARG A 38 7.30 -0.61 -3.33
C ARG A 38 7.15 0.71 -2.57
N ALA A 39 8.24 1.18 -1.97
CA ALA A 39 8.29 2.49 -1.31
C ALA A 39 9.18 3.42 -2.12
N GLU A 40 8.60 4.48 -2.70
CA GLU A 40 9.36 5.47 -3.47
C GLU A 40 9.50 6.78 -2.69
N LYS A 41 10.73 7.31 -2.62
CA LYS A 41 11.05 8.61 -1.98
C LYS A 41 10.46 9.80 -2.77
N GLN A 42 10.14 9.58 -4.03
CA GLN A 42 9.46 10.52 -4.91
C GLN A 42 8.25 9.77 -5.48
N ALA A 43 7.08 10.40 -5.44
CA ALA A 43 5.78 9.74 -5.65
C ALA A 43 5.50 9.32 -7.10
N THR A 44 6.51 8.83 -7.82
CA THR A 44 6.31 8.35 -9.18
C THR A 44 5.62 7.00 -9.12
N TYR A 45 4.60 6.82 -9.93
CA TYR A 45 3.90 5.55 -10.02
C TYR A 45 3.51 5.31 -11.47
N CYS A 46 3.91 4.15 -11.99
CA CYS A 46 3.65 3.72 -13.36
C CYS A 46 2.68 2.53 -13.31
N PRO A 47 1.35 2.76 -13.39
CA PRO A 47 0.38 1.67 -13.41
C PRO A 47 0.59 0.76 -14.61
N GLY A 48 0.80 -0.53 -14.34
CA GLY A 48 0.92 -1.57 -15.37
C GLY A 48 -0.40 -1.98 -16.02
N VAL A 49 -1.52 -1.63 -15.38
CA VAL A 49 -2.90 -1.89 -15.84
C VAL A 49 -3.77 -0.67 -15.58
N ARG A 50 -4.94 -0.59 -16.21
CA ARG A 50 -5.87 0.52 -15.96
C ARG A 50 -6.37 0.42 -14.52
N LEU A 51 -6.36 1.53 -13.80
CA LEU A 51 -6.86 1.60 -12.42
C LEU A 51 -8.18 2.34 -12.37
N VAL A 52 -9.14 1.83 -11.59
CA VAL A 52 -10.45 2.47 -11.43
C VAL A 52 -10.74 2.71 -9.95
N ALA A 53 -11.10 3.95 -9.60
CA ALA A 53 -11.56 4.33 -8.28
C ALA A 53 -12.52 5.52 -8.36
N GLY A 54 -13.64 5.46 -7.63
CA GLY A 54 -14.61 6.57 -7.58
C GLY A 54 -15.15 7.02 -8.94
N GLY A 55 -15.28 6.08 -9.89
CA GLY A 55 -15.71 6.37 -11.28
C GLY A 55 -14.62 6.94 -12.19
N ILE A 56 -13.39 7.10 -11.71
CA ILE A 56 -12.27 7.65 -12.47
C ILE A 56 -11.38 6.50 -12.95
N ALA A 57 -11.11 6.46 -14.25
CA ALA A 57 -10.22 5.50 -14.89
C ALA A 57 -8.85 6.14 -15.19
N ILE A 58 -7.82 5.69 -14.50
CA ILE A 58 -6.43 6.09 -14.70
C ILE A 58 -5.80 5.13 -15.71
N GLN A 59 -5.24 5.69 -16.78
CA GLN A 59 -4.67 4.90 -17.87
C GLN A 59 -3.35 4.24 -17.47
N SER A 60 -3.10 3.06 -18.03
CA SER A 60 -1.80 2.38 -17.99
C SER A 60 -0.82 2.98 -19.01
N GLY A 61 0.44 2.55 -18.94
CA GLY A 61 1.47 2.92 -19.93
C GLY A 61 2.02 4.34 -19.78
N ARG A 62 1.63 5.06 -18.72
CA ARG A 62 2.18 6.37 -18.35
C ARG A 62 2.56 6.37 -16.88
N CYS A 63 3.66 7.04 -16.57
CA CYS A 63 4.02 7.31 -15.18
C CYS A 63 3.38 8.61 -14.71
N TYR A 64 3.03 8.66 -13.44
CA TYR A 64 2.42 9.82 -12.79
C TYR A 64 3.20 10.16 -11.53
N VAL A 65 3.23 11.45 -11.17
CA VAL A 65 3.64 11.86 -9.83
C VAL A 65 2.39 12.09 -9.01
N LEU A 66 2.31 11.42 -7.85
CA LEU A 66 1.15 11.48 -6.97
C LEU A 66 1.29 12.61 -5.95
N PHE A 67 0.23 13.41 -5.83
CA PHE A 67 0.12 14.47 -4.84
C PHE A 67 -1.17 14.34 -4.06
N VAL A 68 -1.19 14.87 -2.84
CA VAL A 68 -2.44 15.11 -2.15
C VAL A 68 -2.83 16.57 -2.33
N LEU A 69 -4.00 16.80 -2.90
CA LEU A 69 -4.56 18.11 -3.14
C LEU A 69 -5.79 18.30 -2.25
N ARG A 70 -5.86 19.43 -1.57
CA ARG A 70 -7.09 19.88 -0.90
C ARG A 70 -7.55 21.18 -1.51
N ASP A 71 -8.80 21.21 -1.96
CA ASP A 71 -9.49 22.43 -2.34
C ASP A 71 -10.85 22.52 -1.62
N ARG A 72 -11.67 23.49 -1.99
CA ARG A 72 -13.00 23.69 -1.38
C ARG A 72 -13.99 22.55 -1.62
N ARG A 73 -13.76 21.70 -2.62
CA ARG A 73 -14.60 20.55 -2.96
C ARG A 73 -14.24 19.31 -2.14
N GLY A 74 -13.02 19.27 -1.58
CA GLY A 74 -12.58 18.18 -0.73
C GLY A 74 -11.10 17.86 -0.88
N LEU A 75 -10.77 16.61 -0.58
CA LEU A 75 -9.43 16.06 -0.61
C LEU A 75 -9.32 15.06 -1.76
N PHE A 76 -8.23 15.16 -2.52
CA PHE A 76 -8.03 14.38 -3.73
C PHE A 76 -6.61 13.82 -3.79
N LEU A 77 -6.49 12.60 -4.28
CA LEU A 77 -5.25 12.06 -4.81
C LEU A 77 -5.11 12.51 -6.26
N ALA A 78 -4.13 13.36 -6.52
CA ALA A 78 -3.86 13.92 -7.84
C ALA A 78 -2.77 13.12 -8.56
N PHE A 79 -3.06 12.74 -9.80
CA PHE A 79 -2.11 12.09 -10.71
C PHE A 79 -1.62 13.12 -11.71
N ALA A 80 -0.37 13.58 -11.56
CA ALA A 80 0.19 14.62 -12.42
C ALA A 80 1.31 14.11 -13.33
N GLN A 81 1.66 14.92 -14.34
CA GLN A 81 2.76 14.63 -15.25
C GLN A 81 4.10 14.44 -14.51
N PRO A 82 4.94 13.49 -14.94
CA PRO A 82 6.33 13.39 -14.50
C PRO A 82 7.14 14.67 -14.72
N GLY A 83 8.19 14.85 -13.93
CA GLY A 83 9.11 15.99 -14.03
C GLY A 83 8.69 17.22 -13.22
N LEU A 84 7.59 17.14 -12.47
CA LEU A 84 7.19 18.16 -11.51
C LEU A 84 8.07 18.08 -10.26
N ARG A 85 8.98 19.05 -10.09
CA ARG A 85 9.89 19.12 -8.94
C ARG A 85 9.27 19.94 -7.82
N ILE A 86 8.56 19.26 -6.93
CA ILE A 86 8.21 19.79 -5.60
C ILE A 86 8.97 18.92 -4.60
N PRO A 87 9.76 19.48 -3.67
CA PRO A 87 10.31 18.72 -2.55
C PRO A 87 9.23 17.96 -1.75
N PRO A 88 9.47 16.70 -1.35
CA PRO A 88 8.53 15.95 -0.51
C PRO A 88 8.23 16.68 0.80
N GLY A 89 6.98 16.63 1.25
CA GLY A 89 6.52 17.33 2.46
C GLY A 89 6.29 18.83 2.27
N GLN A 90 6.70 19.41 1.13
CA GLN A 90 6.44 20.81 0.85
C GLN A 90 4.96 21.03 0.50
N LEU A 91 4.38 22.00 1.17
CA LEU A 91 3.05 22.54 0.91
C LEU A 91 3.14 23.66 -0.13
N VAL A 92 2.41 23.52 -1.24
CA VAL A 92 2.31 24.54 -2.28
C VAL A 92 0.89 25.06 -2.32
N ARG A 93 0.74 26.39 -2.21
CA ARG A 93 -0.54 27.08 -2.31
C ARG A 93 -1.05 27.08 -3.75
N LEU A 94 -2.30 26.66 -3.96
CA LEU A 94 -2.94 26.54 -5.27
C LEU A 94 -3.19 27.89 -5.97
N ASN A 95 -3.27 28.99 -5.22
CA ASN A 95 -3.50 30.34 -5.73
C ASN A 95 -2.20 31.09 -6.13
N THR A 96 -1.05 30.42 -6.05
CA THR A 96 0.24 30.98 -6.49
C THR A 96 0.55 30.56 -7.92
N PRO A 97 1.45 31.26 -8.64
CA PRO A 97 1.92 30.81 -9.96
C PRO A 97 2.49 29.39 -9.93
N ALA A 98 3.15 28.99 -8.84
CA ALA A 98 3.63 27.62 -8.66
C ALA A 98 2.47 26.62 -8.54
N GLY A 99 1.45 26.94 -7.73
CA GLY A 99 0.24 26.13 -7.61
C GLY A 99 -0.51 25.97 -8.93
N ALA A 100 -0.66 27.06 -9.70
CA ALA A 100 -1.28 27.04 -11.02
C ALA A 100 -0.52 26.12 -12.00
N LYS A 101 0.83 26.18 -12.00
CA LYS A 101 1.67 25.28 -12.81
C LYS A 101 1.49 23.81 -12.44
N VAL A 102 1.35 23.50 -11.15
CA VAL A 102 1.12 22.13 -10.68
C VAL A 102 -0.26 21.66 -11.12
N LYS A 103 -1.31 22.47 -10.87
CA LYS A 103 -2.70 22.14 -11.26
C LYS A 103 -2.84 21.89 -12.76
N GLY A 104 -2.21 22.71 -13.60
CA GLY A 104 -2.25 22.55 -15.06
C GLY A 104 -1.59 21.26 -15.58
N ARG A 105 -0.90 20.49 -14.72
CA ARG A 105 -0.26 19.22 -15.07
C ARG A 105 -0.94 18.00 -14.44
N ILE A 106 -2.07 18.19 -13.74
CA ILE A 106 -2.85 17.11 -13.16
C ILE A 106 -3.76 16.52 -14.24
N PHE A 107 -3.69 15.20 -14.44
CA PHE A 107 -4.55 14.46 -15.37
C PHE A 107 -5.78 13.88 -14.67
N TYR A 108 -5.63 13.38 -13.44
CA TYR A 108 -6.71 12.74 -12.69
C TYR A 108 -6.77 13.24 -11.25
N LEU A 109 -7.98 13.38 -10.71
CA LEU A 109 -8.25 13.76 -9.32
C LEU A 109 -9.19 12.75 -8.67
N VAL A 110 -8.64 11.79 -7.94
CA VAL A 110 -9.42 10.75 -7.27
C VAL A 110 -9.86 11.27 -5.89
N PRO A 111 -11.18 11.34 -5.59
CA PRO A 111 -11.63 11.74 -4.26
C PRO A 111 -11.14 10.77 -3.20
N ILE A 112 -10.60 11.31 -2.10
CA ILE A 112 -10.12 10.49 -0.98
C ILE A 112 -10.79 10.95 0.33
N ARG A 113 -11.10 9.98 1.19
CA ARG A 113 -11.58 10.23 2.55
C ARG A 113 -10.45 9.91 3.50
N ALA A 114 -9.89 10.93 4.12
CA ALA A 114 -8.79 10.79 5.07
C ALA A 114 -9.14 11.51 6.37
N SER A 115 -9.63 10.74 7.34
CA SER A 115 -9.84 11.22 8.70
C SER A 115 -8.50 11.56 9.33
N GLY A 116 -8.34 12.77 9.88
CA GLY A 116 -7.11 13.19 10.55
C GLY A 116 -6.02 13.78 9.65
N LEU A 117 -6.20 13.80 8.32
CA LEU A 117 -5.23 14.46 7.45
C LEU A 117 -5.34 15.99 7.51
N VAL A 118 -4.30 16.65 8.00
CA VAL A 118 -4.19 18.11 8.07
C VAL A 118 -3.45 18.65 6.83
N VAL A 119 -4.12 18.65 5.68
CA VAL A 119 -3.72 19.49 4.54
C VAL A 119 -4.56 20.76 4.57
N PRO A 120 -3.98 21.98 4.54
CA PRO A 120 -4.78 23.21 4.48
C PRO A 120 -5.58 23.31 3.18
N VAL A 121 -6.72 24.00 3.21
CA VAL A 121 -7.51 24.24 1.99
C VAL A 121 -6.68 25.06 0.99
N ASP A 122 -6.88 24.79 -0.30
CA ASP A 122 -6.14 25.39 -1.41
C ASP A 122 -4.64 25.10 -1.39
N HIS A 123 -4.27 23.89 -1.00
CA HIS A 123 -2.87 23.43 -1.03
C HIS A 123 -2.73 22.08 -1.74
N ILE A 124 -1.53 21.87 -2.27
CA ILE A 124 -1.04 20.59 -2.78
C ILE A 124 0.23 20.22 -2.03
N VAL A 125 0.35 18.94 -1.66
CA VAL A 125 1.51 18.41 -0.95
C VAL A 125 2.04 17.18 -1.68
N LEU A 126 3.37 17.13 -1.86
CA LEU A 126 4.04 15.92 -2.30
C LEU A 126 4.25 15.00 -1.11
N THR A 127 3.86 13.74 -1.22
CA THR A 127 3.98 12.74 -0.16
C THR A 127 4.78 11.55 -0.64
N ALA A 128 5.47 10.88 0.28
CA ALA A 128 5.95 9.52 0.03
C ALA A 128 4.76 8.59 -0.26
N ILE A 129 4.99 7.60 -1.10
CA ILE A 129 3.98 6.61 -1.47
C ILE A 129 4.49 5.20 -1.22
N ARG A 130 3.57 4.33 -0.82
CA ARG A 130 3.76 2.89 -0.79
C ARG A 130 2.67 2.24 -1.61
N VAL A 131 3.07 1.47 -2.62
CA VAL A 131 2.13 0.77 -3.50
C VAL A 131 2.19 -0.72 -3.18
N GLN A 132 1.01 -1.33 -3.02
CA GLN A 132 0.83 -2.77 -2.81
C GLN A 132 -0.20 -3.29 -3.81
N GLU A 133 0.12 -4.35 -4.53
CA GLU A 133 -0.76 -4.94 -5.54
C GLU A 133 -1.40 -6.24 -5.04
N VAL A 134 -2.52 -6.16 -4.34
CA VAL A 134 -3.16 -7.32 -3.72
C VAL A 134 -4.24 -7.89 -4.64
N GLY A 135 -3.93 -8.99 -5.33
CA GLY A 135 -4.85 -9.66 -6.26
C GLY A 135 -5.32 -8.72 -7.38
N SER A 136 -6.64 -8.51 -7.46
CA SER A 136 -7.29 -7.60 -8.43
C SER A 136 -7.30 -6.13 -8.00
N ARG A 137 -6.62 -5.78 -6.89
CA ARG A 137 -6.60 -4.43 -6.35
C ARG A 137 -5.20 -3.84 -6.31
N VAL A 138 -5.12 -2.53 -6.43
CA VAL A 138 -3.91 -1.76 -6.09
C VAL A 138 -4.24 -0.86 -4.91
N VAL A 139 -3.45 -0.99 -3.86
CA VAL A 139 -3.57 -0.21 -2.63
C VAL A 139 -2.44 0.80 -2.61
N ILE A 140 -2.78 2.08 -2.74
CA ILE A 140 -1.82 3.17 -2.66
C ILE A 140 -1.93 3.80 -1.28
N THR A 141 -0.87 3.66 -0.50
CA THR A 141 -0.72 4.30 0.80
C THR A 141 0.12 5.56 0.66
N LEU A 142 -0.43 6.68 1.12
CA LEU A 142 0.18 8.00 1.14
C LEU A 142 0.50 8.34 2.60
N SER A 143 1.53 9.15 2.86
CA SER A 143 1.85 9.64 4.22
C SER A 143 2.11 11.16 4.28
N PRO A 144 1.18 11.99 3.78
CA PRO A 144 1.31 13.44 3.86
C PRO A 144 1.33 13.91 5.31
N GLY A 145 2.37 14.67 5.70
CA GLY A 145 2.50 15.19 7.05
C GLY A 145 2.50 14.11 8.15
N GLY A 146 2.91 12.88 7.82
CA GLY A 146 2.93 11.74 8.76
C GLY A 146 1.60 11.01 8.94
N THR A 147 0.50 11.48 8.33
CA THR A 147 -0.81 10.80 8.39
C THR A 147 -0.93 9.78 7.25
N ARG A 148 -1.22 8.53 7.59
CA ARG A 148 -1.40 7.47 6.60
C ARG A 148 -2.78 7.56 5.95
N VAL A 149 -2.81 7.60 4.61
CA VAL A 149 -4.04 7.55 3.83
C VAL A 149 -3.96 6.42 2.83
N THR A 150 -5.00 5.59 2.79
CA THR A 150 -5.06 4.44 1.86
C THR A 150 -6.12 4.70 0.80
N VAL A 151 -5.77 4.42 -0.45
CA VAL A 151 -6.68 4.51 -1.60
C VAL A 151 -6.65 3.19 -2.33
N ASP A 152 -7.82 2.56 -2.45
CA ASP A 152 -8.00 1.30 -3.16
C ASP A 152 -8.43 1.53 -4.59
N PHE A 153 -7.81 0.80 -5.51
CA PHE A 153 -8.09 0.82 -6.93
C PHE A 153 -8.43 -0.58 -7.42
N GLU A 154 -9.44 -0.69 -8.28
CA GLU A 154 -9.67 -1.91 -9.06
C GLU A 154 -8.71 -1.94 -10.25
N ARG A 155 -8.11 -3.11 -10.51
CA ARG A 155 -7.36 -3.39 -11.72
C ARG A 155 -8.32 -3.76 -12.83
N ARG A 156 -8.26 -3.04 -13.95
CA ARG A 156 -8.97 -3.36 -15.18
C ARG A 156 -7.95 -3.61 -16.30
N PRO A 157 -8.14 -4.68 -17.10
CA PRO A 157 -7.34 -4.88 -18.29
C PRO A 157 -7.57 -3.77 -19.32
#